data_AF-A0A7K3CWD9-F1
#
_entry.id   AF-A0A7K3CWD9-F1
#
_cell.length_a   1.000
_cell.length_b   1.000
_cell.length_c   1.000
_cell.angle_alpha   90.00
_cell.angle_beta   90.00
_cell.angle_gamma   90.00
#
_symmetry.space_group_name_H-M   'P 1'
#
loop_
_entity.id
_entity.type
_entity.pdbx_description
1 polymer ?
#
loop_
_entity_poly.entity_id
_entity_poly.type
_entity_poly.pdbx_seq_one_letter_code
_entity_poly.pdbx_strand_id
1 'polypeptide(L)'
;MRRSLVVAIAAAAAAIAAPLAVGTATASAALRAKAAKAPVVDFNKDGYADLALGAAHATVGGKQEAGYVAVVYGSKGGADQARRKVVDRSSAGVPGDVSKYGAFGRELTAADLDGDGYTDLVVGAGTGGTVVLWGSAAGITDAAARLPGAVGPLAVGDFDGDGHRDLVTHDYKATPESGPPGMTVAYGPFTRGGEAARKDDIGFESFPELDGFVAGDMDGDGVDDLVTSHSFEDRAFASRFWKGGVSGLGHTSKGLKASVGGAVADVDGDGYGDFVTRD
;
A
#
# COMPACT_ATOMS: atom_id res chain seq x y z
N MET A 1 -42.89 -64.16 -47.72
CA MET A 1 -43.95 -64.69 -46.83
C MET A 1 -43.51 -64.48 -45.40
N ARG A 2 -44.41 -63.98 -44.53
CA ARG A 2 -44.63 -64.32 -43.11
C ARG A 2 -43.38 -64.72 -42.27
N ARG A 3 -43.12 -64.24 -41.06
CA ARG A 3 -43.93 -63.63 -40.00
C ARG A 3 -43.01 -63.49 -38.76
N SER A 4 -43.28 -62.46 -37.96
CA SER A 4 -43.45 -62.49 -36.49
C SER A 4 -42.27 -62.71 -35.51
N LEU A 5 -42.22 -61.73 -34.59
CA LEU A 5 -41.74 -61.66 -33.21
C LEU A 5 -41.66 -62.97 -32.39
N VAL A 6 -40.72 -63.02 -31.43
CA VAL A 6 -40.97 -63.28 -29.98
C VAL A 6 -39.86 -62.62 -29.12
N VAL A 7 -40.29 -62.04 -27.99
CA VAL A 7 -39.51 -61.52 -26.85
C VAL A 7 -39.40 -62.61 -25.77
N ALA A 8 -38.25 -62.75 -25.08
CA ALA A 8 -38.21 -63.24 -23.69
C ALA A 8 -36.87 -62.93 -22.99
N ILE A 9 -36.98 -62.70 -21.69
CA ILE A 9 -36.06 -62.10 -20.71
C ILE A 9 -35.26 -63.18 -19.97
N ALA A 10 -33.99 -62.92 -19.60
CA ALA A 10 -33.41 -63.37 -18.32
C ALA A 10 -32.11 -62.62 -18.00
N ALA A 11 -31.96 -62.24 -16.73
CA ALA A 11 -30.92 -61.40 -16.15
C ALA A 11 -29.64 -62.18 -15.78
N ALA A 12 -28.49 -61.50 -15.80
CA ALA A 12 -27.38 -61.71 -14.86
C ALA A 12 -26.44 -60.49 -14.88
N ALA A 13 -26.17 -59.94 -13.70
CA ALA A 13 -25.26 -58.82 -13.48
C ALA A 13 -23.80 -59.28 -13.45
N ALA A 14 -22.91 -58.53 -14.09
CA ALA A 14 -21.49 -58.45 -13.76
C ALA A 14 -20.95 -57.07 -14.20
N ALA A 15 -20.42 -56.31 -13.26
CA ALA A 15 -19.86 -54.99 -13.46
C ALA A 15 -18.41 -55.08 -13.99
N ILE A 16 -17.95 -54.02 -14.70
CA ILE A 16 -16.70 -53.25 -14.50
C ILE A 16 -16.19 -52.65 -15.83
N ALA A 17 -15.88 -51.34 -15.76
CA ALA A 17 -15.03 -50.50 -16.61
C ALA A 17 -15.53 -50.05 -18.00
N ALA A 18 -15.99 -48.79 -18.07
CA ALA A 18 -15.99 -47.99 -19.30
C ALA A 18 -14.81 -47.00 -19.23
N PRO A 19 -14.00 -46.84 -20.29
CA PRO A 19 -13.05 -45.73 -20.35
C PRO A 19 -13.77 -44.45 -20.79
N LEU A 20 -13.52 -43.37 -20.04
CA LEU A 20 -13.83 -42.00 -20.43
C LEU A 20 -13.01 -41.62 -21.67
N ALA A 21 -13.66 -40.98 -22.64
CA ALA A 21 -13.00 -40.08 -23.57
C ALA A 21 -13.77 -38.75 -23.55
N VAL A 22 -13.36 -37.86 -22.64
CA VAL A 22 -13.76 -36.46 -22.61
C VAL A 22 -12.92 -35.74 -23.67
N GLY A 23 -13.55 -35.30 -24.74
CA GLY A 23 -12.92 -34.43 -25.72
C GLY A 23 -12.68 -33.04 -25.12
N THR A 24 -11.41 -32.66 -25.03
CA THR A 24 -10.93 -31.39 -24.50
C THR A 24 -11.24 -30.23 -25.44
N ALA A 25 -12.25 -29.43 -25.11
CA ALA A 25 -12.32 -28.05 -25.59
C ALA A 25 -11.43 -27.21 -24.68
N THR A 26 -10.15 -27.04 -25.03
CA THR A 26 -9.31 -26.01 -24.41
C THR A 26 -9.75 -24.65 -24.97
N ALA A 27 -10.77 -24.06 -24.35
CA ALA A 27 -11.01 -22.64 -24.49
C ALA A 27 -9.84 -21.91 -23.83
N SER A 28 -8.86 -21.52 -24.65
CA SER A 28 -7.77 -20.63 -24.25
C SER A 28 -8.36 -19.22 -24.05
N ALA A 29 -9.02 -19.00 -22.93
CA ALA A 29 -9.32 -17.66 -22.45
C ALA A 29 -8.08 -17.16 -21.70
N ALA A 30 -7.06 -16.72 -22.45
CA ALA A 30 -6.12 -15.77 -21.89
C ALA A 30 -6.92 -14.49 -21.63
N LEU A 31 -7.42 -14.34 -20.40
CA LEU A 31 -7.76 -13.05 -19.86
C LEU A 31 -6.48 -12.23 -19.95
N ARG A 32 -6.32 -11.43 -21.02
CA ARG A 32 -5.40 -10.31 -20.95
C ARG A 32 -6.03 -9.37 -19.93
N ALA A 33 -5.62 -9.49 -18.68
CA ALA A 33 -5.84 -8.45 -17.70
C ALA A 33 -5.35 -7.16 -18.36
N LYS A 34 -6.28 -6.23 -18.58
CA LYS A 34 -5.89 -4.87 -18.95
C LYS A 34 -5.10 -4.38 -17.74
N ALA A 35 -3.80 -4.11 -17.93
CA ALA A 35 -2.96 -3.57 -16.87
C ALA A 35 -3.76 -2.52 -16.10
N ALA A 36 -3.93 -2.74 -14.79
CA ALA A 36 -4.59 -1.76 -13.95
C ALA A 36 -3.86 -0.43 -14.17
N LYS A 37 -4.60 0.62 -14.56
CA LYS A 37 -4.00 1.94 -14.68
C LYS A 37 -3.49 2.25 -13.27
N ALA A 38 -2.17 2.42 -13.12
CA ALA A 38 -1.55 2.71 -11.82
C ALA A 38 -2.39 3.77 -11.10
N PRO A 39 -2.63 3.65 -9.78
CA PRO A 39 -3.32 4.67 -9.01
C PRO A 39 -2.64 6.01 -9.30
N VAL A 40 -3.37 6.87 -10.00
CA VAL A 40 -2.91 8.23 -10.24
C VAL A 40 -3.26 8.95 -8.96
N VAL A 41 -2.24 9.49 -8.27
CA VAL A 41 -2.49 10.45 -7.19
C VAL A 41 -3.31 11.58 -7.80
N ASP A 42 -4.56 11.67 -7.40
CA ASP A 42 -5.56 12.59 -7.91
C ASP A 42 -6.46 12.95 -6.72
N PHE A 43 -6.08 14.01 -6.03
CA PHE A 43 -6.72 14.45 -4.78
C PHE A 43 -8.07 15.11 -5.04
N ASN A 44 -8.31 15.57 -6.27
CA ASN A 44 -9.54 16.26 -6.67
C ASN A 44 -10.43 15.46 -7.63
N LYS A 45 -9.98 14.29 -8.09
CA LYS A 45 -10.66 13.39 -9.01
C LYS A 45 -10.97 14.04 -10.36
N ASP A 46 -10.14 14.98 -10.81
CA ASP A 46 -10.33 15.66 -12.10
C ASP A 46 -9.77 14.87 -13.30
N GLY A 47 -9.13 13.72 -13.03
CA GLY A 47 -8.58 12.80 -14.01
C GLY A 47 -7.15 13.12 -14.44
N TYR A 48 -6.54 14.16 -13.89
CA TYR A 48 -5.12 14.49 -14.07
C TYR A 48 -4.32 14.13 -12.82
N ALA A 49 -3.05 13.74 -13.03
CA ALA A 49 -2.18 13.42 -11.91
C ALA A 49 -1.76 14.68 -11.15
N ASP A 50 -1.98 14.66 -9.84
CA ASP A 50 -1.52 15.64 -8.89
C ASP A 50 -0.14 15.27 -8.32
N LEU A 51 0.55 16.26 -7.77
CA LEU A 51 1.87 16.09 -7.17
C LEU A 51 1.89 16.63 -5.74
N ALA A 52 2.33 15.82 -4.78
CA ALA A 52 2.65 16.24 -3.43
C ALA A 52 4.17 16.34 -3.23
N LEU A 53 4.63 17.45 -2.64
CA LEU A 53 6.04 17.75 -2.42
C LEU A 53 6.28 18.07 -0.96
N GLY A 54 7.23 17.38 -0.34
CA GLY A 54 7.68 17.63 1.02
C GLY A 54 8.82 18.64 1.06
N ALA A 55 8.69 19.66 1.89
CA ALA A 55 9.74 20.65 2.15
C ALA A 55 10.12 20.64 3.63
N ALA A 56 10.45 19.46 4.18
CA ALA A 56 10.65 19.23 5.61
C ALA A 56 11.69 20.16 6.27
N HIS A 57 12.69 20.62 5.52
CA HIS A 57 13.73 21.52 6.03
C HIS A 57 13.38 23.01 5.92
N ALA A 58 12.19 23.35 5.44
CA ALA A 58 11.77 24.74 5.31
C ALA A 58 11.58 25.42 6.68
N THR A 59 11.89 26.72 6.72
CA THR A 59 11.57 27.57 7.87
C THR A 59 10.13 28.07 7.74
N VAL A 60 9.32 27.84 8.78
CA VAL A 60 7.92 28.28 8.86
C VAL A 60 7.71 29.05 10.16
N GLY A 61 7.05 30.21 10.12
CA GLY A 61 6.81 31.02 11.32
C GLY A 61 8.07 31.39 12.11
N GLY A 62 9.23 31.51 11.43
CA GLY A 62 10.53 31.75 12.06
C GLY A 62 11.15 30.54 12.78
N LYS A 63 10.54 29.35 12.68
CA LYS A 63 11.08 28.10 13.23
C LYS A 63 11.83 27.33 12.14
N GLN A 64 13.12 27.12 12.37
CA GLN A 64 13.99 26.33 11.49
C GLN A 64 13.45 24.92 11.32
N GLU A 65 13.45 24.42 10.08
CA GLU A 65 13.10 23.02 9.73
C GLU A 65 11.75 22.58 10.33
N ALA A 66 10.81 23.52 10.37
CA ALA A 66 9.43 23.22 10.74
C ALA A 66 8.74 22.39 9.66
N GLY A 67 9.05 22.69 8.39
CA GLY A 67 8.57 21.97 7.22
C GLY A 67 7.16 22.35 6.77
N TYR A 68 6.89 22.13 5.48
CA TYR A 68 5.57 22.24 4.86
C TYR A 68 5.42 21.20 3.74
N VAL A 69 4.20 20.98 3.28
CA VAL A 69 3.91 20.25 2.04
C VAL A 69 3.28 21.17 1.00
N ALA A 70 3.62 20.98 -0.27
CA ALA A 70 2.99 21.65 -1.39
C ALA A 70 2.31 20.62 -2.30
N VAL A 71 1.03 20.80 -2.57
CA VAL A 71 0.25 20.04 -3.54
C VAL A 71 0.08 20.89 -4.79
N VAL A 72 0.52 20.37 -5.93
CA VAL A 72 0.36 21.00 -7.25
C VAL A 72 -0.61 20.17 -8.05
N TYR A 73 -1.74 20.77 -8.45
CA TYR A 73 -2.80 20.04 -9.15
C TYR A 73 -2.44 19.79 -10.61
N GLY A 74 -2.85 18.63 -11.11
CA GLY A 74 -2.67 18.22 -12.49
C GLY A 74 -3.56 18.99 -13.45
N SER A 75 -3.14 19.04 -14.71
CA SER A 75 -3.95 19.53 -15.82
C SER A 75 -3.59 18.80 -17.10
N LYS A 76 -4.32 19.09 -18.18
CA LYS A 76 -3.97 18.61 -19.52
C LYS A 76 -2.54 18.99 -19.95
N GLY A 77 -2.01 20.10 -19.44
CA GLY A 77 -0.64 20.55 -19.70
C GLY A 77 0.41 19.97 -18.76
N GLY A 78 0.04 19.06 -17.85
CA GLY A 78 0.86 18.63 -16.72
C GLY A 78 0.60 19.47 -15.46
N ALA A 79 1.57 19.52 -14.56
CA ALA A 79 1.46 20.22 -13.28
C ALA A 79 1.12 21.72 -13.44
N ASP A 80 0.01 22.15 -12.84
CA ASP A 80 -0.48 23.53 -12.89
C ASP A 80 0.00 24.30 -11.66
N GLN A 81 1.14 24.99 -11.79
CA GLN A 81 1.72 25.76 -10.69
C GLN A 81 0.84 26.91 -10.18
N ALA A 82 -0.15 27.35 -10.97
CA ALA A 82 -1.12 28.35 -10.55
C ALA A 82 -2.20 27.74 -9.64
N ARG A 83 -2.54 26.46 -9.84
CA ARG A 83 -3.39 25.67 -8.94
C ARG A 83 -2.51 24.84 -8.00
N ARG A 84 -2.06 25.48 -6.92
CA ARG A 84 -1.34 24.80 -5.84
C ARG A 84 -1.91 25.12 -4.47
N LYS A 85 -1.71 24.21 -3.53
CA LYS A 85 -2.00 24.39 -2.11
C LYS A 85 -0.75 24.13 -1.29
N VAL A 86 -0.47 24.98 -0.31
CA VAL A 86 0.64 24.79 0.64
C VAL A 86 0.02 24.60 2.01
N VAL A 87 0.48 23.56 2.72
CA VAL A 87 -0.03 23.18 4.03
C VAL A 87 1.13 22.99 4.98
N ASP A 88 1.03 23.60 6.16
CA ASP A 88 1.97 23.44 7.27
C ASP A 88 1.20 23.42 8.59
N ARG A 89 1.88 23.23 9.73
CA ARG A 89 1.24 23.12 11.05
C ARG A 89 0.53 24.41 11.53
N SER A 90 0.73 25.55 10.87
CA SER A 90 -0.04 26.78 11.12
C SER A 90 -1.33 26.88 10.30
N SER A 91 -1.53 25.99 9.32
CA SER A 91 -2.76 25.94 8.54
C SER A 91 -3.94 25.54 9.42
N ALA A 92 -5.03 26.29 9.32
CA ALA A 92 -6.21 26.08 10.16
C ALA A 92 -6.80 24.68 9.95
N GLY A 93 -6.92 23.91 11.04
CA GLY A 93 -7.44 22.53 10.99
C GLY A 93 -6.36 21.46 10.92
N VAL A 94 -5.08 21.83 10.73
CA VAL A 94 -3.96 20.88 10.81
C VAL A 94 -3.54 20.72 12.28
N PRO A 95 -3.67 19.54 12.90
CA PRO A 95 -3.35 19.37 14.31
C PRO A 95 -1.87 19.59 14.63
N GLY A 96 -1.58 20.16 15.80
CA GLY A 96 -0.21 20.33 16.33
C GLY A 96 0.38 21.71 15.99
N ASP A 97 1.54 22.00 16.58
CA ASP A 97 2.15 23.33 16.50
C ASP A 97 3.33 23.37 15.52
N VAL A 98 3.59 24.56 14.98
CA VAL A 98 4.85 24.85 14.28
C VAL A 98 6.00 24.81 15.28
N SER A 99 6.84 23.79 15.17
CA SER A 99 7.99 23.56 16.06
C SER A 99 9.32 23.64 15.30
N LYS A 100 10.38 23.99 16.01
CA LYS A 100 11.74 23.91 15.46
C LYS A 100 12.10 22.44 15.26
N TYR A 101 12.62 22.08 14.09
CA TYR A 101 12.92 20.70 13.69
C TYR A 101 11.70 19.77 13.67
N GLY A 102 10.50 20.33 13.50
CA GLY A 102 9.27 19.55 13.37
C GLY A 102 9.25 18.67 12.11
N ALA A 103 9.93 19.09 11.06
CA ALA A 103 10.11 18.36 9.80
C ALA A 103 8.79 17.87 9.17
N PHE A 104 7.74 18.71 9.19
CA PHE A 104 6.47 18.38 8.54
C PHE A 104 6.65 18.20 7.03
N GLY A 105 6.15 17.10 6.48
CA GLY A 105 6.39 16.74 5.08
C GLY A 105 7.70 15.99 4.84
N ARG A 106 8.28 15.36 5.87
CA ARG A 106 9.47 14.51 5.73
C ARG A 106 9.17 13.22 4.98
N GLU A 107 8.00 12.64 5.25
CA GLU A 107 7.51 11.44 4.59
C GLU A 107 6.12 11.72 4.03
N LEU A 108 5.86 11.20 2.84
CA LEU A 108 4.59 11.34 2.14
C LEU A 108 4.18 9.99 1.57
N THR A 109 2.91 9.64 1.74
CA THR A 109 2.25 8.59 0.97
C THR A 109 0.81 9.00 0.69
N ALA A 110 0.23 8.49 -0.39
CA ALA A 110 -1.07 8.95 -0.88
C ALA A 110 -1.92 7.75 -1.31
N ALA A 111 -3.16 7.73 -0.83
CA ALA A 111 -4.15 6.70 -1.09
C ALA A 111 -5.52 7.16 -0.59
N ASP A 112 -6.59 6.55 -1.09
CA ASP A 112 -7.94 6.73 -0.54
C ASP A 112 -8.07 5.91 0.75
N LEU A 113 -7.85 6.54 1.90
CA LEU A 113 -7.80 5.84 3.20
C LEU A 113 -9.19 5.66 3.81
N ASP A 114 -10.14 6.54 3.50
CA ASP A 114 -11.49 6.47 4.05
C ASP A 114 -12.52 5.84 3.09
N GLY A 115 -12.11 5.52 1.87
CA GLY A 115 -12.93 4.84 0.85
C GLY A 115 -13.94 5.75 0.18
N ASP A 116 -13.75 7.07 0.22
CA ASP A 116 -14.67 8.04 -0.41
C ASP A 116 -14.43 8.21 -1.93
N GLY A 117 -13.36 7.60 -2.44
CA GLY A 117 -12.97 7.61 -3.84
C GLY A 117 -12.12 8.80 -4.26
N TYR A 118 -11.64 9.63 -3.33
CA TYR A 118 -10.63 10.66 -3.56
C TYR A 118 -9.30 10.21 -2.96
N THR A 119 -8.19 10.58 -3.60
CA THR A 119 -6.88 10.31 -2.99
C THR A 119 -6.72 11.19 -1.75
N ASP A 120 -6.21 10.64 -0.66
CA ASP A 120 -5.77 11.38 0.54
C ASP A 120 -4.25 11.47 0.59
N LEU A 121 -3.73 12.40 1.41
CA LEU A 121 -2.30 12.56 1.62
C LEU A 121 -1.92 12.34 3.08
N VAL A 122 -1.17 11.28 3.36
CA VAL A 122 -0.51 11.08 4.66
C VAL A 122 0.78 11.88 4.69
N VAL A 123 0.93 12.69 5.73
CA VAL A 123 2.08 13.58 5.94
C VAL A 123 2.76 13.25 7.26
N GLY A 124 3.93 12.63 7.16
CA GLY A 124 4.82 12.37 8.28
C GLY A 124 5.56 13.63 8.72
N ALA A 125 5.77 13.73 10.03
CA ALA A 125 6.63 14.72 10.65
C ALA A 125 7.46 14.03 11.72
N GLY A 126 8.77 14.31 11.79
CA GLY A 126 9.72 13.57 12.63
C GLY A 126 9.21 13.33 14.06
N THR A 127 9.28 14.35 14.92
CA THR A 127 8.73 14.26 16.29
C THR A 127 7.34 14.89 16.41
N GLY A 128 6.86 15.56 15.35
CA GLY A 128 5.55 16.23 15.31
C GLY A 128 4.35 15.29 15.09
N GLY A 129 4.61 14.01 14.86
CA GLY A 129 3.61 12.98 14.55
C GLY A 129 3.05 13.08 13.13
N THR A 130 2.34 12.04 12.71
CA THR A 130 1.79 11.94 11.35
C THR A 130 0.34 12.41 11.31
N VAL A 131 -0.05 13.06 10.20
CA VAL A 131 -1.43 13.46 9.92
C VAL A 131 -1.86 12.94 8.55
N VAL A 132 -3.16 12.90 8.31
CA VAL A 132 -3.75 12.72 6.98
C VAL A 132 -4.49 14.00 6.59
N LEU A 133 -4.22 14.48 5.37
CA LEU A 133 -4.97 15.54 4.71
C LEU A 133 -5.95 14.87 3.74
N TRP A 134 -7.25 15.07 3.93
CA TRP A 134 -8.25 14.37 3.15
C TRP A 134 -8.49 15.01 1.78
N GLY A 135 -8.63 14.18 0.75
CA GLY A 135 -9.08 14.56 -0.58
C GLY A 135 -10.55 14.97 -0.62
N SER A 136 -10.92 15.62 -1.72
CA SER A 136 -12.30 16.03 -2.01
C SER A 136 -12.40 16.55 -3.44
N ALA A 137 -13.61 16.81 -3.96
CA ALA A 137 -13.77 17.46 -5.27
C ALA A 137 -13.09 18.85 -5.39
N ALA A 138 -12.73 19.48 -4.26
CA ALA A 138 -11.98 20.73 -4.24
C ALA A 138 -10.45 20.52 -4.09
N GLY A 139 -10.00 19.26 -4.06
CA GLY A 139 -8.64 18.84 -3.74
C GLY A 139 -8.43 18.61 -2.24
N ILE A 140 -7.16 18.65 -1.81
CA ILE A 140 -6.77 18.45 -0.41
C ILE A 140 -7.40 19.52 0.51
N THR A 141 -8.02 19.05 1.58
CA THR A 141 -8.63 19.87 2.63
C THR A 141 -7.66 20.13 3.79
N ASP A 142 -7.89 21.20 4.54
CA ASP A 142 -7.13 21.48 5.77
C ASP A 142 -7.74 20.80 7.01
N ALA A 143 -8.83 20.05 6.83
CA ALA A 143 -9.53 19.32 7.90
C ALA A 143 -8.78 18.02 8.26
N ALA A 144 -7.50 18.15 8.61
CA ALA A 144 -6.61 17.02 8.80
C ALA A 144 -6.90 16.26 10.11
N ALA A 145 -6.62 14.97 10.11
CA ALA A 145 -6.66 14.14 11.30
C ALA A 145 -5.27 13.66 11.70
N ARG A 146 -5.06 13.42 13.00
CA ARG A 146 -3.85 12.73 13.47
C ARG A 146 -3.97 11.25 13.15
N LEU A 147 -2.86 10.62 12.81
CA LEU A 147 -2.73 9.16 12.76
C LEU A 147 -1.89 8.70 13.95
N PRO A 148 -2.51 8.31 15.09
CA PRO A 148 -1.76 8.03 16.32
C PRO A 148 -0.84 6.82 16.18
N GLY A 149 0.42 7.01 16.58
CA GLY A 149 1.46 5.97 16.52
C GLY A 149 2.15 5.85 15.16
N ALA A 150 1.59 6.46 14.11
CA ALA A 150 2.20 6.45 12.79
C ALA A 150 3.48 7.31 12.78
N VAL A 151 4.61 6.65 12.55
CA VAL A 151 5.92 7.29 12.36
C VAL A 151 6.67 6.57 11.23
N GLY A 152 7.60 7.29 10.60
CA GLY A 152 8.32 6.82 9.43
C GLY A 152 9.27 5.66 9.61
N PRO A 153 9.57 4.90 8.53
CA PRO A 153 8.99 4.98 7.17
C PRO A 153 7.47 4.68 7.07
N LEU A 154 6.84 4.97 5.93
CA LEU A 154 5.40 4.77 5.67
C LEU A 154 5.17 4.07 4.32
N ALA A 155 4.20 3.16 4.23
CA ALA A 155 3.70 2.62 2.97
C ALA A 155 2.19 2.32 3.05
N VAL A 156 1.53 2.31 1.89
CA VAL A 156 0.11 1.98 1.78
C VAL A 156 -0.09 0.82 0.80
N GLY A 157 -0.99 -0.09 1.13
CA GLY A 157 -1.42 -1.23 0.33
C GLY A 157 -2.79 -1.74 0.81
N ASP A 158 -3.40 -2.66 0.10
CA ASP A 158 -4.50 -3.49 0.59
C ASP A 158 -3.92 -4.84 1.06
N PHE A 159 -3.47 -4.93 2.31
CA PHE A 159 -2.71 -6.09 2.81
C PHE A 159 -3.60 -7.24 3.29
N ASP A 160 -4.91 -7.00 3.41
CA ASP A 160 -5.90 -8.01 3.76
C ASP A 160 -6.90 -8.37 2.65
N GLY A 161 -6.84 -7.69 1.51
CA GLY A 161 -7.65 -7.96 0.33
C GLY A 161 -9.11 -7.56 0.52
N ASP A 162 -9.43 -6.67 1.46
CA ASP A 162 -10.78 -6.21 1.72
C ASP A 162 -11.23 -5.04 0.81
N GLY A 163 -10.31 -4.51 0.01
CA GLY A 163 -10.53 -3.41 -0.92
C GLY A 163 -10.35 -2.02 -0.30
N HIS A 164 -10.05 -1.92 0.99
CA HIS A 164 -9.68 -0.69 1.67
C HIS A 164 -8.15 -0.55 1.73
N ARG A 165 -7.70 0.70 1.89
CA ARG A 165 -6.27 0.99 1.97
C ARG A 165 -5.80 0.97 3.41
N ASP A 166 -4.73 0.23 3.62
CA ASP A 166 -4.06 0.02 4.89
C ASP A 166 -2.76 0.82 4.93
N LEU A 167 -2.34 1.24 6.12
CA LEU A 167 -1.11 1.99 6.33
C LEU A 167 -0.14 1.17 7.18
N VAL A 168 1.04 0.90 6.64
CA VAL A 168 2.17 0.34 7.38
C VAL A 168 3.08 1.46 7.83
N THR A 169 3.43 1.44 9.12
CA THR A 169 4.31 2.41 9.75
C THR A 169 5.38 1.72 10.58
N HIS A 170 6.53 2.35 10.74
CA HIS A 170 7.55 1.85 11.63
C HIS A 170 7.09 1.96 13.09
N ASP A 171 7.34 0.92 13.88
CA ASP A 171 7.12 0.94 15.32
C ASP A 171 8.47 1.14 16.03
N TYR A 172 8.87 2.41 16.15
CA TYR A 172 10.12 2.77 16.81
C TYR A 172 10.01 2.60 18.33
N LYS A 173 10.69 1.58 18.86
CA LYS A 173 10.84 1.40 20.31
C LYS A 173 11.99 2.24 20.83
N ALA A 174 11.69 3.19 21.72
CA ALA A 174 12.67 4.11 22.29
C ALA A 174 13.74 3.41 23.15
N THR A 175 13.44 2.25 23.70
CA THR A 175 14.37 1.44 24.49
C THR A 175 14.21 -0.05 24.15
N PRO A 176 15.28 -0.87 24.28
CA PRO A 176 15.19 -2.33 24.13
C PRO A 176 14.20 -2.99 25.11
N GLU A 177 13.95 -2.34 26.25
CA GLU A 177 12.99 -2.78 27.26
C GLU A 177 11.53 -2.57 26.84
N SER A 178 11.28 -1.72 25.84
CA SER A 178 9.95 -1.46 25.26
C SER A 178 9.52 -2.51 24.23
N GLY A 179 10.30 -3.59 24.08
CA GLY A 179 10.12 -4.64 23.10
C GLY A 179 11.05 -4.50 21.89
N PRO A 180 11.12 -5.53 21.02
CA PRO A 180 11.85 -5.44 19.78
C PRO A 180 11.21 -4.38 18.85
N PRO A 181 11.99 -3.73 17.98
CA PRO A 181 11.44 -2.88 16.93
C PRO A 181 10.53 -3.70 16.00
N GLY A 182 9.60 -3.03 15.35
CA GLY A 182 8.62 -3.70 14.50
C GLY A 182 8.00 -2.75 13.48
N MET A 183 6.89 -3.17 12.92
CA MET A 183 5.97 -2.30 12.18
C MET A 183 4.58 -2.45 12.76
N THR A 184 3.81 -1.38 12.66
CA THR A 184 2.37 -1.42 12.89
C THR A 184 1.66 -1.35 11.54
N VAL A 185 0.73 -2.27 11.30
CA VAL A 185 -0.20 -2.23 10.18
C VAL A 185 -1.53 -1.72 10.71
N ALA A 186 -1.99 -0.59 10.18
CA ALA A 186 -3.28 0.01 10.48
C ALA A 186 -4.23 -0.25 9.30
N TYR A 187 -5.21 -1.11 9.51
CA TYR A 187 -6.10 -1.57 8.45
C TYR A 187 -7.28 -0.63 8.25
N GLY A 188 -7.60 -0.37 6.98
CA GLY A 188 -8.73 0.45 6.57
C GLY A 188 -10.11 -0.21 6.80
N PRO A 189 -11.20 0.51 6.50
CA PRO A 189 -11.20 1.93 6.16
C PRO A 189 -10.90 2.79 7.39
N PHE A 190 -10.27 3.94 7.16
CA PHE A 190 -10.02 4.93 8.20
C PHE A 190 -11.24 5.85 8.37
N THR A 191 -11.53 6.26 9.59
CA THR A 191 -12.48 7.34 9.82
C THR A 191 -11.85 8.69 9.46
N ARG A 192 -12.67 9.71 9.17
CA ARG A 192 -12.21 11.11 9.03
C ARG A 192 -11.53 11.66 10.30
N GLY A 193 -11.64 10.97 11.43
CA GLY A 193 -10.91 11.26 12.67
C GLY A 193 -9.50 10.65 12.73
N GLY A 194 -9.10 9.87 11.72
CA GLY A 194 -7.79 9.21 11.63
C GLY A 194 -7.71 7.86 12.35
N GLU A 195 -8.85 7.27 12.68
CA GLU A 195 -8.92 5.96 13.34
C GLU A 195 -9.00 4.84 12.30
N ALA A 196 -8.09 3.88 12.38
CA ALA A 196 -8.12 2.66 11.57
C ALA A 196 -9.20 1.69 12.09
N ALA A 197 -9.70 0.80 11.23
CA ALA A 197 -10.68 -0.22 11.63
C ALA A 197 -10.09 -1.24 12.61
N ARG A 198 -8.82 -1.62 12.41
CA ARG A 198 -8.03 -2.41 13.35
C ARG A 198 -6.54 -2.15 13.17
N LYS A 199 -5.73 -2.66 14.09
CA LYS A 199 -4.26 -2.60 14.02
C LYS A 199 -3.65 -3.95 14.33
N ASP A 200 -2.48 -4.20 13.77
CA ASP A 200 -1.64 -5.35 14.09
C ASP A 200 -0.18 -4.92 14.20
N ASP A 201 0.54 -5.45 15.18
CA ASP A 201 1.94 -5.13 15.44
C ASP A 201 2.80 -6.34 15.09
N ILE A 202 3.73 -6.15 14.16
CA ILE A 202 4.61 -7.19 13.65
C ILE A 202 6.04 -6.87 14.10
N GLY A 203 6.55 -7.67 15.03
CA GLY A 203 7.91 -7.53 15.54
C GLY A 203 8.97 -8.15 14.62
N PHE A 204 10.20 -7.64 14.70
CA PHE A 204 11.36 -8.20 13.99
C PHE A 204 12.39 -8.76 14.98
N GLU A 205 13.25 -9.66 14.50
CA GLU A 205 14.50 -9.93 15.22
C GLU A 205 15.34 -8.65 15.22
N SER A 206 15.83 -8.24 16.39
CA SER A 206 16.61 -7.00 16.53
C SER A 206 17.82 -6.99 15.60
N PHE A 207 18.04 -5.85 14.94
CA PHE A 207 19.12 -5.58 13.97
C PHE A 207 18.98 -6.32 12.62
N PRO A 208 19.10 -5.64 11.45
CA PRO A 208 19.56 -4.25 11.20
C PRO A 208 18.42 -3.20 11.18
N GLU A 209 18.77 -1.90 11.12
CA GLU A 209 17.79 -0.79 11.12
C GLU A 209 16.87 -0.87 9.90
N LEU A 210 15.60 -0.51 10.10
CA LEU A 210 14.60 -0.46 9.03
C LEU A 210 14.70 0.89 8.29
N ASP A 211 14.97 0.86 7.00
CA ASP A 211 15.10 2.07 6.19
C ASP A 211 13.79 2.46 5.51
N GLY A 212 13.03 1.47 5.02
CA GLY A 212 11.97 1.72 4.08
C GLY A 212 11.03 0.56 3.86
N PHE A 213 9.89 0.91 3.28
CA PHE A 213 8.80 0.02 2.92
C PHE A 213 8.51 0.18 1.44
N VAL A 214 8.25 -0.94 0.77
CA VAL A 214 7.80 -0.99 -0.61
C VAL A 214 6.62 -1.95 -0.67
N ALA A 215 5.45 -1.46 -1.06
CA ALA A 215 4.22 -2.24 -1.08
C ALA A 215 3.69 -2.44 -2.51
N GLY A 216 2.94 -3.51 -2.70
CA GLY A 216 2.23 -3.84 -3.93
C GLY A 216 2.04 -5.35 -4.06
N ASP A 217 1.09 -5.76 -4.89
CA ASP A 217 0.88 -7.18 -5.24
C ASP A 217 2.10 -7.74 -5.99
N MET A 218 2.96 -8.49 -5.29
CA MET A 218 4.23 -9.01 -5.81
C MET A 218 4.18 -10.50 -6.17
N ASP A 219 3.10 -11.19 -5.80
CA ASP A 219 2.91 -12.60 -6.17
C ASP A 219 1.63 -12.92 -6.94
N GLY A 220 0.86 -11.88 -7.27
CA GLY A 220 -0.24 -11.92 -8.21
C GLY A 220 -1.54 -12.47 -7.65
N ASP A 221 -1.69 -12.50 -6.32
CA ASP A 221 -2.88 -13.02 -5.67
C ASP A 221 -3.97 -11.96 -5.46
N GLY A 222 -3.71 -10.72 -5.87
CA GLY A 222 -4.63 -9.58 -5.76
C GLY A 222 -4.66 -8.94 -4.38
N VAL A 223 -3.77 -9.34 -3.46
CA VAL A 223 -3.55 -8.71 -2.16
C VAL A 223 -2.16 -8.06 -2.19
N ASP A 224 -2.04 -6.84 -1.71
CA ASP A 224 -0.73 -6.18 -1.69
C ASP A 224 0.20 -6.87 -0.69
N ASP A 225 1.46 -7.05 -1.08
CA ASP A 225 2.55 -7.53 -0.24
C ASP A 225 3.44 -6.37 0.20
N LEU A 226 4.41 -6.66 1.07
CA LEU A 226 5.37 -5.68 1.56
C LEU A 226 6.81 -6.19 1.47
N VAL A 227 7.72 -5.32 1.06
CA VAL A 227 9.16 -5.50 1.22
C VAL A 227 9.72 -4.45 2.16
N THR A 228 10.53 -4.88 3.13
CA THR A 228 11.33 -4.00 3.99
C THR A 228 12.79 -4.01 3.56
N SER A 229 13.42 -2.84 3.53
CA SER A 229 14.87 -2.67 3.37
C SER A 229 15.53 -2.38 4.70
N HIS A 230 16.76 -2.86 4.85
CA HIS A 230 17.49 -2.74 6.11
C HIS A 230 18.94 -2.35 5.89
N SER A 231 19.43 -1.42 6.69
CA SER A 231 20.83 -1.00 6.69
C SER A 231 21.37 -0.83 8.11
N PHE A 232 22.69 -0.77 8.22
CA PHE A 232 23.35 -0.27 9.41
C PHE A 232 24.72 0.26 9.01
N GLU A 233 25.06 1.45 9.50
CA GLU A 233 26.23 2.22 9.04
C GLU A 233 26.23 2.29 7.50
N ASP A 234 27.35 1.92 6.87
CA ASP A 234 27.51 1.97 5.42
C ASP A 234 27.19 0.63 4.72
N ARG A 235 26.41 -0.25 5.38
CA ARG A 235 26.09 -1.60 4.86
C ARG A 235 24.59 -1.82 4.67
N ALA A 236 24.23 -2.23 3.45
CA ALA A 236 22.93 -2.83 3.15
C ALA A 236 22.86 -4.29 3.64
N PHE A 237 21.71 -4.68 4.19
CA PHE A 237 21.41 -6.04 4.61
C PHE A 237 20.26 -6.61 3.77
N ALA A 238 20.05 -7.93 3.91
CA ALA A 238 18.98 -8.64 3.21
C ALA A 238 17.61 -7.97 3.46
N SER A 239 16.94 -7.60 2.37
CA SER A 239 15.54 -7.18 2.43
C SER A 239 14.65 -8.35 2.85
N ARG A 240 13.46 -8.04 3.35
CA ARG A 240 12.48 -9.04 3.79
C ARG A 240 11.19 -8.88 3.01
N PHE A 241 10.70 -9.97 2.44
CA PHE A 241 9.38 -10.05 1.82
C PHE A 241 8.36 -10.57 2.84
N TRP A 242 7.26 -9.84 2.97
CA TRP A 242 6.14 -10.10 3.88
C TRP A 242 4.90 -10.29 3.03
N LYS A 243 4.30 -11.48 3.12
CA LYS A 243 3.14 -11.83 2.30
C LYS A 243 1.86 -11.24 2.86
N GLY A 244 1.08 -10.55 2.03
CA GLY A 244 -0.30 -10.18 2.32
C GLY A 244 -1.26 -11.37 2.24
N GLY A 245 -2.45 -11.24 2.81
CA GLY A 245 -3.50 -12.23 2.65
C GLY A 245 -4.72 -11.92 3.49
N VAL A 246 -5.79 -12.70 3.36
CA VAL A 246 -7.13 -12.42 3.94
C VAL A 246 -7.20 -12.17 5.46
N SER A 247 -6.12 -12.39 6.20
CA SER A 247 -6.01 -12.11 7.64
C SER A 247 -5.14 -10.90 7.95
N GLY A 248 -4.61 -10.23 6.93
CA GLY A 248 -3.60 -9.19 6.99
C GLY A 248 -2.19 -9.68 6.61
N LEU A 249 -1.23 -8.78 6.77
CA LEU A 249 0.18 -9.01 6.50
C LEU A 249 0.75 -10.10 7.43
N GLY A 250 1.49 -11.06 6.87
CA GLY A 250 2.04 -12.18 7.61
C GLY A 250 3.11 -11.79 8.63
N HIS A 251 3.17 -12.54 9.74
CA HIS A 251 4.15 -12.34 10.83
C HIS A 251 5.51 -13.00 10.57
N THR A 252 5.69 -13.62 9.40
CA THR A 252 6.94 -14.24 8.98
C THR A 252 7.36 -13.68 7.64
N SER A 253 8.67 -13.51 7.46
CA SER A 253 9.22 -13.01 6.21
C SER A 253 10.17 -13.98 5.52
N LYS A 254 10.28 -13.82 4.21
CA LYS A 254 11.28 -14.47 3.36
C LYS A 254 12.45 -13.51 3.13
N GLY A 255 13.68 -14.00 3.29
CA GLY A 255 14.87 -13.21 2.97
C GLY A 255 15.05 -13.01 1.47
N LEU A 256 15.37 -11.77 1.07
CA LEU A 256 15.76 -11.38 -0.28
C LEU A 256 17.25 -11.01 -0.32
N LYS A 257 17.75 -10.61 -1.49
CA LYS A 257 19.09 -10.03 -1.61
C LYS A 257 19.19 -8.73 -0.81
N ALA A 258 20.42 -8.34 -0.48
CA ALA A 258 20.66 -7.07 0.18
C ALA A 258 20.31 -5.90 -0.75
N SER A 259 19.62 -4.90 -0.22
CA SER A 259 19.30 -3.67 -0.94
C SER A 259 19.05 -2.50 0.00
N VAL A 260 19.20 -1.28 -0.52
CA VAL A 260 18.88 -0.01 0.17
C VAL A 260 17.54 0.59 -0.30
N GLY A 261 16.63 -0.27 -0.75
CA GLY A 261 15.30 0.11 -1.24
C GLY A 261 14.98 -0.49 -2.60
N GLY A 262 13.85 -0.07 -3.17
CA GLY A 262 13.40 -0.53 -4.48
C GLY A 262 12.08 0.10 -4.88
N ALA A 263 11.51 -0.41 -5.96
CA ALA A 263 10.17 -0.05 -6.44
C ALA A 263 9.44 -1.32 -6.86
N VAL A 264 8.11 -1.27 -6.86
CA VAL A 264 7.28 -2.30 -7.49
C VAL A 264 6.87 -1.81 -8.87
N ALA A 265 7.09 -2.64 -9.89
CA ALA A 265 6.60 -2.40 -11.24
C ALA A 265 6.49 -3.71 -12.00
N ASP A 266 5.48 -3.87 -12.85
CA ASP A 266 5.38 -4.97 -13.81
C ASP A 266 6.43 -4.77 -14.93
N VAL A 267 7.65 -5.28 -14.73
CA VAL A 267 8.77 -5.08 -15.66
C VAL A 267 8.87 -6.18 -16.71
N ASP A 268 8.30 -7.35 -16.45
CA ASP A 268 8.28 -8.46 -17.40
C ASP A 268 6.95 -8.60 -18.18
N GLY A 269 5.92 -7.85 -17.80
CA GLY A 269 4.64 -7.74 -18.50
C GLY A 269 3.69 -8.89 -18.20
N ASP A 270 3.89 -9.63 -17.10
CA ASP A 270 3.01 -10.71 -16.68
C ASP A 270 1.75 -10.22 -15.93
N GLY A 271 1.72 -8.93 -15.59
CA GLY A 271 0.62 -8.27 -14.91
C GLY A 271 0.76 -8.21 -13.39
N TYR A 272 1.91 -8.62 -12.85
CA TYR A 272 2.22 -8.58 -11.42
C TYR A 272 3.31 -7.56 -11.10
N GLY A 273 3.37 -7.13 -9.85
CA GLY A 273 4.38 -6.19 -9.41
C GLY A 273 5.74 -6.85 -9.18
N ASP A 274 6.75 -6.56 -9.98
CA ASP A 274 8.11 -7.00 -9.67
C ASP A 274 8.78 -6.04 -8.68
N PHE A 275 9.39 -6.59 -7.63
CA PHE A 275 10.30 -5.81 -6.80
C PHE A 275 11.63 -5.58 -7.53
N VAL A 276 11.82 -4.35 -8.00
CA VAL A 276 13.03 -3.90 -8.69
C VAL A 276 13.92 -3.18 -7.69
N THR A 277 15.17 -3.61 -7.60
CA THR A 277 16.16 -3.02 -6.72
C THR A 277 17.48 -2.76 -7.46
N ARG A 278 18.34 -1.93 -6.86
CA ARG A 278 19.70 -1.68 -7.33
C ARG A 278 20.67 -2.32 -6.33
N ASP A 279 21.53 -3.18 -6.85
CA ASP A 279 22.69 -3.71 -6.14
C ASP A 279 23.71 -2.60 -5.79
#